data_AF-A0A1Y3TW93-F1
#
_entry.id   AF-A0A1Y3TW93-F1
#
_cell.length_a   1.000
_cell.length_b   1.000
_cell.length_c   1.000
_cell.angle_alpha   90.00
_cell.angle_beta   90.00
_cell.angle_gamma   90.00
#
_symmetry.space_group_name_H-M   'P 1'
#
loop_
_entity.id
_entity.type
_entity.pdbx_description
1 polymer ?
#
loop_
_entity_poly.entity_id
_entity_poly.type
_entity_poly.pdbx_seq_one_letter_code
_entity_poly.pdbx_strand_id
1 'polypeptide(L)'
;MNIQAMILTGSIIAIGTTLYGAPTTEISNETEKEYLQIVTLNYRNGENDREGILLDLYEYSVSDNKMKEIIELPVDPGYPVAYYDHKREKVFFSDDPYGYNYDNLYEYDFETDKIKQVTFGKNIFNDMFVVSDKMYLNVAPQYSTVMKPAIFDMDTYEITYLDAADNDTWYTSLSYNSLTDKLLTITNSDDEMRTNRVRSVTHIRPKSIISFSPEFKDFEELYHTEDYEIYLSRQFDENHILMTYDQSMMSLEPRKLKILDIKSKEVSDYDIPGIHEVYSFYPRNNGEGIYILGSNNEGDFDLYYYDIQNHSTQTVFQPGELPDSHRSIVDFIYYVE
;
A
#
# COMPACT_ATOMS: atom_id res chain seq x y z
N MET A 1 -17.41 -5.10 93.17
CA MET A 1 -18.10 -3.80 93.23
C MET A 1 -18.28 -3.33 91.79
N ASN A 2 -19.54 -3.32 91.33
CA ASN A 2 -20.14 -2.60 90.19
C ASN A 2 -19.41 -2.49 88.83
N ILE A 3 -20.02 -3.08 87.76
CA ILE A 3 -20.66 -2.42 86.57
C ILE A 3 -19.62 -1.87 85.57
N GLN A 4 -19.58 -2.11 84.25
CA GLN A 4 -20.44 -2.66 83.19
C GLN A 4 -19.50 -3.01 82.00
N ALA A 5 -19.62 -4.20 81.39
CA ALA A 5 -20.21 -4.44 80.07
C ALA A 5 -19.70 -3.58 78.89
N MET A 6 -18.87 -4.16 78.04
CA MET A 6 -18.85 -3.87 76.59
C MET A 6 -18.70 -5.20 75.86
N ILE A 7 -19.74 -5.58 75.11
CA ILE A 7 -19.76 -6.78 74.28
C ILE A 7 -19.03 -6.44 72.98
N LEU A 8 -17.90 -7.10 72.73
CA LEU A 8 -17.25 -7.17 71.42
C LEU A 8 -17.76 -8.44 70.72
N THR A 9 -18.68 -8.30 69.77
CA THR A 9 -18.99 -9.38 68.82
C THR A 9 -18.02 -9.26 67.64
N GLY A 10 -17.18 -10.27 67.48
CA GLY A 10 -16.20 -10.37 66.40
C GLY A 10 -16.87 -10.48 65.03
N SER A 11 -16.37 -9.69 64.08
CA SER A 11 -16.71 -9.81 62.67
C SER A 11 -15.84 -10.89 62.03
N ILE A 12 -16.48 -11.93 61.49
CA ILE A 12 -15.88 -12.91 60.59
C ILE A 12 -15.61 -12.23 59.26
N ILE A 13 -14.36 -12.31 58.81
CA ILE A 13 -13.91 -11.87 57.47
C ILE A 13 -14.47 -12.88 56.46
N ALA A 14 -15.43 -12.44 55.65
CA ALA A 14 -15.81 -13.12 54.41
C ALA A 14 -15.11 -12.41 53.25
N ILE A 15 -14.18 -13.11 52.62
CA ILE A 15 -13.49 -12.67 51.39
C ILE A 15 -14.51 -12.76 50.25
N GLY A 16 -15.11 -11.63 49.92
CA GLY A 16 -15.90 -11.48 48.69
C GLY A 16 -14.96 -11.14 47.54
N THR A 17 -14.74 -12.09 46.64
CA THR A 17 -14.16 -11.83 45.31
C THR A 17 -15.15 -11.02 44.49
N THR A 18 -15.01 -9.69 44.48
CA THR A 18 -15.60 -8.85 43.45
C THR A 18 -14.82 -9.06 42.15
N LEU A 19 -15.39 -9.86 41.25
CA LEU A 19 -15.08 -9.76 39.82
C LEU A 19 -15.49 -8.35 39.38
N TYR A 20 -14.51 -7.47 39.21
CA TYR A 20 -14.67 -6.33 38.33
C TYR A 20 -14.71 -6.89 36.90
N GLY A 21 -15.92 -7.07 36.38
CA GLY A 21 -16.10 -7.21 34.94
C GLY A 21 -15.57 -5.94 34.29
N ALA A 22 -14.50 -6.07 33.51
CA ALA A 22 -14.13 -5.02 32.57
C ALA A 22 -15.35 -4.73 31.69
N PRO A 23 -15.64 -3.46 31.35
CA PRO A 23 -16.61 -3.19 30.31
C PRO A 23 -16.07 -3.85 29.04
N THR A 24 -16.69 -4.94 28.63
CA THR A 24 -16.58 -5.44 27.26
C THR A 24 -17.10 -4.33 26.39
N THR A 25 -16.19 -3.57 25.79
CA THR A 25 -16.47 -2.79 24.61
C THR A 25 -17.13 -3.76 23.64
N GLU A 26 -18.44 -3.62 23.46
CA GLU A 26 -19.11 -4.20 22.30
C GLU A 26 -18.43 -3.53 21.09
N ILE A 27 -17.47 -4.25 20.50
CA ILE A 27 -16.97 -3.94 19.16
C ILE A 27 -18.22 -4.07 18.30
N SER A 28 -18.74 -2.94 17.84
CA SER A 28 -19.73 -2.91 16.79
C SER A 28 -19.10 -3.62 15.59
N ASN A 29 -19.53 -4.85 15.33
CA ASN A 29 -19.30 -5.55 14.08
C ASN A 29 -20.10 -4.84 12.97
N GLU A 30 -19.78 -3.58 12.68
CA GLU A 30 -19.94 -3.15 11.30
C GLU A 30 -18.93 -3.97 10.52
N THR A 31 -19.43 -4.77 9.58
CA THR A 31 -18.57 -5.56 8.70
C THR A 31 -17.67 -4.57 7.97
N GLU A 32 -16.38 -4.60 8.31
CA GLU A 32 -15.31 -3.90 7.59
C GLU A 32 -15.55 -4.06 6.09
N LYS A 33 -15.59 -2.95 5.36
CA LYS A 33 -15.84 -2.98 3.92
C LYS A 33 -14.51 -2.93 3.19
N GLU A 34 -14.32 -3.88 2.29
CA GLU A 34 -13.10 -4.01 1.52
C GLU A 34 -13.28 -3.43 0.12
N TYR A 35 -12.27 -2.68 -0.33
CA TYR A 35 -12.28 -2.01 -1.62
C TYR A 35 -10.93 -2.11 -2.32
N LEU A 36 -10.97 -2.02 -3.65
CA LEU A 36 -9.80 -1.68 -4.46
C LEU A 36 -10.03 -0.31 -5.10
N GLN A 37 -9.03 0.55 -5.08
CA GLN A 37 -8.98 1.70 -5.98
C GLN A 37 -7.93 1.44 -7.05
N ILE A 38 -8.34 1.54 -8.31
CA ILE A 38 -7.58 1.06 -9.45
C ILE A 38 -7.33 2.22 -10.40
N VAL A 39 -6.06 2.48 -10.67
CA VAL A 39 -5.59 3.56 -11.54
C VAL A 39 -5.30 2.99 -12.92
N THR A 40 -5.93 3.57 -13.93
CA THR A 40 -5.69 3.19 -15.32
C THR A 40 -5.30 4.40 -16.15
N LEU A 41 -4.56 4.15 -17.22
CA LEU A 41 -4.22 5.17 -18.21
C LEU A 41 -4.80 4.81 -19.56
N ASN A 42 -5.40 5.81 -20.22
CA ASN A 42 -6.03 5.68 -21.53
C ASN A 42 -5.53 6.77 -22.48
N TYR A 43 -5.62 6.50 -23.78
CA TYR A 43 -5.34 7.50 -24.80
C TYR A 43 -6.59 8.32 -25.08
N ARG A 44 -6.49 9.66 -25.13
CA ARG A 44 -7.65 10.51 -25.44
C ARG A 44 -8.29 10.20 -26.78
N ASN A 45 -7.49 9.77 -27.75
CA ASN A 45 -7.96 9.36 -29.07
C ASN A 45 -8.18 7.84 -29.20
N GLY A 46 -7.99 7.07 -28.12
CA GLY A 46 -8.11 5.60 -28.11
C GLY A 46 -6.98 4.82 -28.79
N GLU A 47 -5.94 5.49 -29.33
CA GLU A 47 -4.92 4.84 -30.15
C GLU A 47 -3.47 5.17 -29.72
N ASN A 48 -3.18 6.42 -29.37
CA ASN A 48 -1.83 6.91 -29.05
C ASN A 48 -1.85 8.20 -28.22
N ASP A 49 -0.68 8.63 -27.74
CA ASP A 49 -0.49 9.79 -26.86
C ASP A 49 -0.54 11.16 -27.57
N ARG A 50 -0.80 11.22 -28.88
CA ARG A 50 -0.74 12.48 -29.64
C ARG A 50 -1.72 13.54 -29.17
N GLU A 51 -2.85 13.12 -28.60
CA GLU A 51 -3.86 14.02 -28.02
C GLU A 51 -3.79 14.08 -26.48
N GLY A 52 -2.73 13.49 -25.90
CA GLY A 52 -2.56 13.31 -24.47
C GLY A 52 -3.21 12.04 -23.97
N ILE A 53 -3.06 11.82 -22.66
CA ILE A 53 -3.61 10.68 -21.95
C ILE A 53 -4.72 11.11 -20.99
N LEU A 54 -5.46 10.12 -20.52
CA LEU A 54 -6.48 10.20 -19.49
C LEU A 54 -6.06 9.28 -18.35
N LEU A 55 -6.31 9.72 -17.13
CA LEU A 55 -6.28 8.89 -15.93
C LEU A 55 -7.72 8.61 -15.55
N ASP A 56 -8.03 7.32 -15.42
CA ASP A 56 -9.30 6.85 -14.91
C ASP A 56 -9.07 6.18 -13.56
N LEU A 57 -9.84 6.62 -12.57
CA LEU A 57 -9.87 6.01 -11.24
C LEU A 57 -11.15 5.22 -11.09
N TYR A 58 -11.01 3.93 -10.84
CA TYR A 58 -12.12 3.03 -10.56
C TYR A 58 -12.09 2.57 -9.10
N GLU A 59 -13.26 2.26 -8.55
CA GLU A 59 -13.40 1.65 -7.23
C GLU A 59 -14.22 0.36 -7.28
N TYR A 60 -13.61 -0.72 -6.81
CA TYR A 60 -14.18 -2.06 -6.79
C TYR A 60 -14.60 -2.40 -5.37
N SER A 61 -15.90 -2.63 -5.17
CA SER A 61 -16.41 -3.18 -3.91
C SER A 61 -16.25 -4.69 -3.91
N VAL A 62 -15.50 -5.21 -2.94
CA VAL A 62 -15.27 -6.66 -2.79
C VAL A 62 -16.55 -7.39 -2.40
N SER A 63 -17.35 -6.83 -1.49
CA SER A 63 -18.60 -7.46 -1.04
C SER A 63 -19.65 -7.55 -2.14
N ASP A 64 -19.73 -6.52 -2.97
CA ASP A 64 -20.76 -6.40 -3.99
C ASP A 64 -20.30 -6.96 -5.34
N ASN A 65 -19.01 -7.31 -5.46
CA ASN A 65 -18.35 -7.68 -6.70
C ASN A 65 -18.69 -6.71 -7.84
N LYS A 66 -18.53 -5.41 -7.55
CA LYS A 66 -19.02 -4.35 -8.44
C LYS A 66 -17.99 -3.25 -8.63
N MET A 67 -17.77 -2.91 -9.89
CA MET A 67 -16.94 -1.80 -10.33
C MET A 67 -17.75 -0.50 -10.46
N LYS A 68 -17.14 0.62 -10.09
CA LYS A 68 -17.63 1.97 -10.35
C LYS A 68 -16.49 2.86 -10.84
N GLU A 69 -16.70 3.57 -11.94
CA GLU A 69 -15.82 4.69 -12.32
C GLU A 69 -16.06 5.87 -11.37
N ILE A 70 -14.97 6.36 -10.78
CA ILE A 70 -14.99 7.52 -9.89
C ILE A 70 -14.79 8.78 -10.71
N ILE A 71 -13.74 8.82 -11.55
CA ILE A 71 -13.43 9.97 -12.39
C ILE A 71 -12.53 9.59 -13.56
N GLU A 72 -12.66 10.34 -14.65
CA GLU A 72 -11.75 10.41 -15.79
C GLU A 72 -11.15 11.82 -15.86
N LEU A 73 -9.82 11.94 -15.90
CA LEU A 73 -9.11 13.23 -15.91
C LEU A 73 -8.05 13.31 -17.00
N PRO A 74 -7.95 14.46 -17.71
CA PRO A 74 -6.81 14.74 -18.57
C PRO A 74 -5.54 14.97 -17.73
N VAL A 75 -4.52 14.14 -17.91
CA VAL A 75 -3.24 14.23 -17.17
C VAL A 75 -2.03 14.02 -18.10
N ASP A 76 -0.82 14.30 -17.58
CA ASP A 76 0.48 13.99 -18.19
C ASP A 76 1.57 13.68 -17.12
N PRO A 77 1.35 12.74 -16.18
CA PRO A 77 2.26 12.48 -15.07
C PRO A 77 3.49 11.67 -15.51
N GLY A 78 4.60 11.86 -14.80
CA GLY A 78 5.75 10.95 -14.86
C GLY A 78 5.40 9.55 -14.32
N TYR A 79 4.67 9.49 -13.20
CA TYR A 79 4.09 8.25 -12.68
C TYR A 79 2.67 8.52 -12.12
N PRO A 80 1.62 7.91 -12.70
CA PRO A 80 0.25 8.18 -12.29
C PRO A 80 -0.08 7.48 -10.97
N VAL A 81 -0.43 8.25 -9.96
CA VAL A 81 -1.05 7.78 -8.73
C VAL A 81 -2.32 8.57 -8.48
N ALA A 82 -3.38 7.91 -8.00
CA ALA A 82 -4.64 8.56 -7.65
C ALA A 82 -5.31 7.86 -6.48
N TYR A 83 -6.05 8.63 -5.67
CA TYR A 83 -6.80 8.16 -4.52
C TYR A 83 -8.07 8.98 -4.36
N TYR A 84 -9.20 8.30 -4.19
CA TYR A 84 -10.48 8.91 -3.85
C TYR A 84 -10.73 8.83 -2.35
N ASP A 85 -10.82 10.00 -1.70
CA ASP A 85 -11.18 10.13 -0.30
C ASP A 85 -12.70 10.29 -0.17
N HIS A 86 -13.38 9.22 0.27
CA HIS A 86 -14.84 9.21 0.47
C HIS A 86 -15.30 10.29 1.46
N LYS A 87 -14.48 10.58 2.48
CA LYS A 87 -14.82 11.54 3.53
C LYS A 87 -14.90 12.97 3.02
N ARG A 88 -13.94 13.39 2.18
CA ARG A 88 -13.92 14.73 1.59
C ARG A 88 -14.66 14.81 0.26
N GLU A 89 -15.03 13.66 -0.33
CA GLU A 89 -15.51 13.55 -1.70
C GLU A 89 -14.54 14.26 -2.66
N LYS A 90 -13.27 13.82 -2.63
CA LYS A 90 -12.18 14.39 -3.43
C LYS A 90 -11.29 13.30 -4.01
N VAL A 91 -10.74 13.56 -5.19
CA VAL A 91 -9.65 12.75 -5.77
C VAL A 91 -8.35 13.51 -5.63
N PHE A 92 -7.34 12.89 -5.03
CA PHE A 92 -5.97 13.36 -5.07
C PHE A 92 -5.20 12.57 -6.13
N PHE A 93 -4.43 13.24 -6.98
CA PHE A 93 -3.72 12.58 -8.08
C PHE A 93 -2.41 13.30 -8.44
N SER A 94 -1.44 12.55 -8.96
CA SER A 94 -0.20 13.12 -9.52
C SER A 94 -0.43 13.62 -10.95
N ASP A 95 0.17 14.78 -11.28
CA ASP A 95 0.15 15.32 -12.63
C ASP A 95 1.35 16.25 -12.90
N ASP A 96 1.74 16.34 -14.17
CA ASP A 96 2.71 17.29 -14.73
C ASP A 96 2.11 17.96 -15.99
N PRO A 97 1.08 18.80 -15.84
CA PRO A 97 0.32 19.34 -16.97
C PRO A 97 1.14 20.27 -17.89
N TYR A 98 2.40 20.55 -17.53
CA TYR A 98 3.31 21.41 -18.26
C TYR A 98 4.55 20.69 -18.78
N GLY A 99 4.67 19.37 -18.58
CA GLY A 99 5.78 18.55 -19.10
C GLY A 99 7.14 18.97 -18.55
N TYR A 100 7.22 19.34 -17.28
CA TYR A 100 8.46 19.71 -16.63
C TYR A 100 9.34 18.53 -16.20
N ASN A 101 8.86 17.29 -16.37
CA ASN A 101 9.45 16.04 -15.89
C ASN A 101 9.51 15.96 -14.36
N TYR A 102 8.50 16.51 -13.70
CA TYR A 102 8.24 16.30 -12.28
C TYR A 102 6.75 16.44 -12.03
N ASP A 103 6.24 15.65 -11.10
CA ASP A 103 4.85 15.65 -10.71
C ASP A 103 4.59 16.62 -9.55
N ASN A 104 3.32 16.97 -9.37
CA ASN A 104 2.78 17.50 -8.12
C ASN A 104 1.44 16.82 -7.85
N LEU A 105 0.99 16.83 -6.60
CA LEU A 105 -0.38 16.47 -6.29
C LEU A 105 -1.33 17.60 -6.67
N TYR A 106 -2.44 17.19 -7.26
CA TYR A 106 -3.64 17.96 -7.53
C TYR A 106 -4.80 17.32 -6.78
N GLU A 107 -5.79 18.14 -6.41
CA GLU A 107 -7.08 17.70 -5.93
C GLU A 107 -8.14 18.00 -7.00
N TYR A 108 -9.05 17.06 -7.22
CA TYR A 108 -10.35 17.30 -7.84
C TYR A 108 -11.42 17.24 -6.76
N ASP A 109 -12.26 18.27 -6.70
CA ASP A 109 -13.31 18.45 -5.72
C ASP A 109 -14.69 18.27 -6.38
N PHE A 110 -15.44 17.25 -5.96
CA PHE A 110 -16.75 16.91 -6.54
C PHE A 110 -17.87 17.89 -6.15
N GLU A 111 -17.71 18.67 -5.08
CA GLU A 111 -18.69 19.69 -4.71
C GLU A 111 -18.59 20.91 -5.65
N THR A 112 -17.36 21.26 -6.05
CA THR A 112 -17.07 22.47 -6.80
C THR A 112 -16.74 22.26 -8.27
N ASP A 113 -16.57 21.01 -8.70
CA ASP A 113 -16.11 20.58 -10.04
C ASP A 113 -14.77 21.23 -10.45
N LYS A 114 -13.84 21.38 -9.50
CA LYS A 114 -12.58 22.10 -9.72
C LYS A 114 -11.36 21.24 -9.45
N ILE A 115 -10.36 21.43 -10.31
CA ILE A 115 -9.01 20.94 -10.13
C ILE A 115 -8.15 22.05 -9.52
N LYS A 116 -7.35 21.70 -8.51
CA LYS A 116 -6.39 22.62 -7.89
C LYS A 116 -5.09 21.89 -7.56
N GLN A 117 -3.96 22.51 -7.90
CA GLN A 117 -2.64 22.05 -7.45
C GLN A 117 -2.49 22.27 -5.94
N VAL A 118 -2.11 21.21 -5.21
CA VAL A 118 -1.99 21.25 -3.73
C VAL A 118 -0.55 21.08 -3.24
N THR A 119 0.38 20.65 -4.09
CA THR A 119 1.82 20.63 -3.77
C THR A 119 2.62 21.40 -4.82
N PHE A 120 3.76 21.97 -4.43
CA PHE A 120 4.60 22.80 -5.33
C PHE A 120 6.07 22.38 -5.29
N GLY A 121 6.35 21.20 -4.73
CA GLY A 121 7.68 20.72 -4.39
C GLY A 121 8.47 20.11 -5.55
N LYS A 122 7.91 20.09 -6.77
CA LYS A 122 8.51 19.39 -7.94
C LYS A 122 8.89 17.96 -7.57
N ASN A 123 7.86 17.20 -7.26
CA ASN A 123 7.95 15.89 -6.63
C ASN A 123 7.93 14.78 -7.69
N ILE A 124 8.19 13.54 -7.26
CA ILE A 124 7.84 12.32 -7.99
C ILE A 124 7.17 11.39 -6.99
N PHE A 125 6.02 10.82 -7.31
CA PHE A 125 5.22 9.98 -6.40
C PHE A 125 5.16 8.55 -6.92
N ASN A 126 5.30 7.57 -6.02
CA ASN A 126 5.21 6.15 -6.38
C ASN A 126 4.07 5.43 -5.66
N ASP A 127 3.88 5.71 -4.38
CA ASP A 127 2.85 5.08 -3.55
C ASP A 127 1.95 6.17 -2.97
N MET A 128 0.63 5.95 -2.95
CA MET A 128 -0.35 6.84 -2.31
C MET A 128 -1.54 6.04 -1.77
N PHE A 129 -1.80 6.15 -0.47
CA PHE A 129 -2.95 5.52 0.19
C PHE A 129 -3.33 6.27 1.48
N VAL A 130 -4.54 6.07 1.98
CA VAL A 130 -5.01 6.71 3.22
C VAL A 130 -5.19 5.67 4.32
N VAL A 131 -4.78 6.01 5.53
CA VAL A 131 -5.04 5.26 6.76
C VAL A 131 -5.46 6.23 7.84
N SER A 132 -6.61 5.98 8.48
CA SER A 132 -7.12 6.80 9.59
C SER A 132 -7.08 8.31 9.30
N ASP A 133 -7.58 8.71 8.12
CA ASP A 133 -7.66 10.11 7.66
C ASP A 133 -6.32 10.80 7.36
N LYS A 134 -5.22 10.03 7.33
CA LYS A 134 -3.89 10.50 6.91
C LYS A 134 -3.49 9.87 5.58
N MET A 135 -3.07 10.70 4.62
CA MET A 135 -2.53 10.21 3.36
C MET A 135 -1.04 9.91 3.51
N TYR A 136 -0.65 8.67 3.26
CA TYR A 136 0.73 8.24 3.20
C TYR A 136 1.18 8.24 1.75
N LEU A 137 2.37 8.79 1.54
CA LEU A 137 3.00 8.92 0.24
C LEU A 137 4.38 8.27 0.29
N ASN A 138 4.84 7.76 -0.83
CA ASN A 138 6.26 7.56 -1.09
C ASN A 138 6.69 8.51 -2.21
N VAL A 139 7.52 9.51 -1.86
CA VAL A 139 7.74 10.70 -2.67
C VAL A 139 9.20 11.13 -2.67
N ALA A 140 9.73 11.51 -3.83
CA ALA A 140 11.02 12.20 -3.95
C ALA A 140 10.77 13.71 -4.15
N PRO A 141 11.12 14.58 -3.18
CA PRO A 141 11.05 16.02 -3.38
C PRO A 141 12.17 16.53 -4.29
N GLN A 142 12.03 17.77 -4.79
CA GLN A 142 13.09 18.41 -5.58
C GLN A 142 14.45 18.30 -4.89
N TYR A 143 15.47 17.92 -5.66
CA TYR A 143 16.86 17.75 -5.22
C TYR A 143 17.13 16.53 -4.33
N SER A 144 16.12 15.74 -3.99
CA SER A 144 16.33 14.41 -3.42
C SER A 144 16.70 13.43 -4.53
N THR A 145 17.74 12.63 -4.29
CA THR A 145 18.05 11.48 -5.16
C THR A 145 17.30 10.22 -4.74
N VAL A 146 16.60 10.25 -3.61
CA VAL A 146 15.90 9.11 -3.00
C VAL A 146 14.42 9.38 -2.80
N MET A 147 13.60 8.33 -2.85
CA MET A 147 12.19 8.38 -2.45
C MET A 147 12.05 8.18 -0.94
N LYS A 148 11.08 8.87 -0.34
CA LYS A 148 10.86 8.88 1.11
C LYS A 148 9.38 8.71 1.45
N PRO A 149 9.06 7.97 2.51
CA PRO A 149 7.74 8.00 3.11
C PRO A 149 7.43 9.42 3.58
N ALA A 150 6.19 9.85 3.38
CA ALA A 150 5.71 11.12 3.87
C ALA A 150 4.24 11.01 4.27
N ILE A 151 3.82 11.89 5.17
CA ILE A 151 2.41 12.10 5.51
C ILE A 151 2.00 13.41 4.85
N PHE A 152 0.93 13.36 4.06
CA PHE A 152 0.26 14.52 3.49
C PHE A 152 -1.03 14.78 4.26
N ASP A 153 -1.11 15.97 4.85
CA ASP A 153 -2.33 16.44 5.50
C ASP A 153 -3.28 17.00 4.43
N MET A 154 -4.39 16.31 4.19
CA MET A 154 -5.32 16.62 3.10
C MET A 154 -6.13 17.92 3.30
N ASP A 155 -6.06 18.54 4.48
CA ASP A 155 -6.80 19.76 4.82
C ASP A 155 -5.90 21.01 4.79
N THR A 156 -4.65 20.88 5.23
CA THR A 156 -3.64 21.96 5.25
C THR A 156 -2.69 21.92 4.05
N TYR A 157 -2.63 20.78 3.36
CA TYR A 157 -1.70 20.46 2.27
C TYR A 157 -0.22 20.49 2.67
N GLU A 158 0.08 20.29 3.96
CA GLU A 158 1.44 20.16 4.45
C GLU A 158 1.96 18.72 4.25
N ILE A 159 3.22 18.59 3.82
CA ILE A 159 3.92 17.31 3.71
C ILE A 159 4.94 17.21 4.85
N THR A 160 4.85 16.13 5.62
CA THR A 160 5.85 15.75 6.62
C THR A 160 6.61 14.51 6.15
N TYR A 161 7.87 14.70 5.77
CA TYR A 161 8.73 13.60 5.30
C TYR A 161 9.31 12.81 6.47
N LEU A 162 9.44 11.49 6.30
CA LEU A 162 10.34 10.67 7.09
C LEU A 162 11.78 11.11 6.80
N ASP A 163 12.50 11.50 7.86
CA ASP A 163 13.87 12.02 7.82
C ASP A 163 14.17 12.90 6.59
N ALA A 164 13.66 14.14 6.62
CA ALA A 164 13.81 15.07 5.51
C ALA A 164 15.27 15.32 5.09
N ALA A 165 16.25 15.11 5.99
CA ALA A 165 17.67 15.35 5.73
C ALA A 165 18.40 14.17 5.10
N ASP A 166 17.90 12.94 5.25
CA ASP A 166 18.52 11.74 4.70
C ASP A 166 18.48 11.74 3.17
N ASN A 167 19.62 11.67 2.48
CA ASN A 167 19.65 11.58 1.02
C ASN A 167 20.30 10.28 0.52
N ASP A 168 20.42 9.29 1.39
CA ASP A 168 21.00 8.00 1.05
C ASP A 168 19.99 6.85 1.15
N THR A 169 19.09 6.84 2.14
CA THR A 169 18.11 5.75 2.25
C THR A 169 17.00 5.92 1.23
N TRP A 170 16.94 5.00 0.28
CA TRP A 170 15.84 4.87 -0.66
C TRP A 170 14.77 3.97 -0.08
N TYR A 171 13.54 4.47 0.00
CA TYR A 171 12.38 3.70 0.42
C TYR A 171 11.51 3.35 -0.78
N THR A 172 11.14 2.08 -0.91
CA THR A 172 10.22 1.60 -1.96
C THR A 172 9.14 0.70 -1.37
N SER A 173 8.06 0.50 -2.13
CA SER A 173 6.98 -0.41 -1.74
C SER A 173 6.35 -0.07 -0.38
N LEU A 174 6.05 1.21 -0.16
CA LEU A 174 5.39 1.61 1.08
C LEU A 174 3.98 1.03 1.13
N SER A 175 3.63 0.39 2.24
CA SER A 175 2.28 -0.16 2.45
C SER A 175 1.91 -0.15 3.92
N TYR A 176 0.61 -0.23 4.20
CA TYR A 176 0.06 -0.38 5.53
C TYR A 176 -0.64 -1.73 5.67
N ASN A 177 -0.56 -2.32 6.85
CA ASN A 177 -1.30 -3.54 7.19
C ASN A 177 -2.10 -3.31 8.48
N SER A 178 -3.43 -3.45 8.39
CA SER A 178 -4.33 -3.21 9.52
C SER A 178 -4.22 -4.24 10.63
N LEU A 179 -3.84 -5.49 10.32
CA LEU A 179 -3.68 -6.56 11.32
C LEU A 179 -2.56 -6.23 12.31
N THR A 180 -1.49 -5.60 11.82
CA THR A 180 -0.31 -5.26 12.63
C THR A 180 -0.27 -3.80 13.06
N ASP A 181 -1.14 -2.95 12.49
CA ASP A 181 -1.11 -1.48 12.64
C ASP A 181 0.29 -0.91 12.37
N LYS A 182 0.92 -1.40 11.30
CA LYS A 182 2.28 -1.03 10.90
C LYS A 182 2.36 -0.69 9.42
N LEU A 183 3.28 0.22 9.12
CA LEU A 183 3.82 0.43 7.79
C LEU A 183 4.93 -0.58 7.52
N LEU A 184 5.04 -0.99 6.26
CA LEU A 184 6.08 -1.85 5.72
C LEU A 184 6.71 -1.19 4.49
N THR A 185 8.02 -1.25 4.38
CA THR A 185 8.78 -0.70 3.24
C THR A 185 10.05 -1.50 2.99
N ILE A 186 10.58 -1.39 1.78
CA ILE A 186 11.91 -1.87 1.41
C ILE A 186 12.86 -0.68 1.44
N THR A 187 14.03 -0.85 2.05
CA THR A 187 15.08 0.17 2.09
C THR A 187 16.36 -0.31 1.44
N ASN A 188 17.05 0.57 0.72
CA ASN A 188 18.42 0.36 0.24
C ASN A 188 19.20 1.68 0.25
N SER A 189 20.53 1.61 0.34
CA SER A 189 21.40 2.80 0.24
C SER A 189 21.62 3.20 -1.23
N ASP A 190 21.47 4.49 -1.51
CA ASP A 190 21.69 5.15 -2.79
C ASP A 190 23.18 5.21 -3.16
N ASP A 191 24.05 5.36 -2.17
CA ASP A 191 25.50 5.25 -2.34
C ASP A 191 25.93 3.80 -2.60
N GLU A 192 25.39 2.82 -1.85
CA GLU A 192 25.73 1.41 -2.05
C GLU A 192 25.30 0.91 -3.43
N MET A 193 24.09 1.30 -3.89
CA MET A 193 23.64 0.93 -5.23
C MET A 193 24.52 1.50 -6.34
N ARG A 194 25.30 2.56 -6.05
CA ARG A 194 26.19 3.21 -7.02
C ARG A 194 27.58 2.62 -7.10
N THR A 195 27.92 1.70 -6.20
CA THR A 195 29.20 1.01 -6.21
C THR A 195 29.39 0.19 -7.49
N ASN A 196 30.65 -0.08 -7.84
CA ASN A 196 30.96 -0.95 -8.98
C ASN A 196 30.39 -2.37 -8.77
N ARG A 197 30.39 -2.84 -7.51
CA ARG A 197 29.80 -4.12 -7.12
C ARG A 197 28.36 -4.21 -7.61
N VAL A 198 27.51 -3.25 -7.22
CA VAL A 198 26.08 -3.29 -7.57
C VAL A 198 25.86 -2.97 -9.05
N ARG A 199 26.46 -1.89 -9.58
CA ARG A 199 26.16 -1.41 -10.95
C ARG A 199 26.72 -2.26 -12.08
N SER A 200 27.69 -3.12 -11.81
CA SER A 200 28.45 -3.78 -12.88
C SER A 200 28.82 -5.24 -12.60
N VAL A 201 28.76 -5.68 -11.34
CA VAL A 201 29.13 -7.07 -10.98
C VAL A 201 27.89 -7.88 -10.63
N THR A 202 27.19 -7.53 -9.55
CA THR A 202 26.07 -8.32 -9.04
C THR A 202 24.74 -7.91 -9.68
N HIS A 203 24.54 -6.62 -9.97
CA HIS A 203 23.23 -6.07 -10.33
C HIS A 203 22.18 -6.36 -9.27
N ILE A 204 22.60 -6.50 -8.00
CA ILE A 204 21.71 -6.69 -6.86
C ILE A 204 22.01 -5.61 -5.83
N ARG A 205 20.99 -4.84 -5.45
CA ARG A 205 21.03 -3.82 -4.39
C ARG A 205 20.87 -4.50 -3.03
N PRO A 206 21.82 -4.34 -2.09
CA PRO A 206 21.60 -4.71 -0.69
C PRO A 206 20.37 -4.00 -0.17
N LYS A 207 19.46 -4.75 0.44
CA LYS A 207 18.17 -4.21 0.84
C LYS A 207 17.64 -4.86 2.10
N SER A 208 16.86 -4.09 2.84
CA SER A 208 16.16 -4.54 4.04
C SER A 208 14.67 -4.33 3.90
N ILE A 209 13.86 -5.23 4.48
CA ILE A 209 12.44 -5.00 4.70
C ILE A 209 12.30 -4.47 6.13
N ILE A 210 11.68 -3.30 6.27
CA ILE A 210 11.54 -2.59 7.55
C ILE A 210 10.07 -2.37 7.84
N SER A 211 9.68 -2.58 9.10
CA SER A 211 8.37 -2.18 9.61
C SER A 211 8.50 -1.04 10.63
N PHE A 212 7.47 -0.20 10.71
CA PHE A 212 7.44 0.94 11.62
C PHE A 212 5.99 1.39 11.85
N SER A 213 5.76 2.15 12.91
CA SER A 213 4.42 2.68 13.23
C SER A 213 3.98 3.76 12.24
N PRO A 214 2.66 3.99 12.07
CA PRO A 214 2.12 5.08 11.23
C PRO A 214 2.61 6.48 11.60
N GLU A 215 3.08 6.69 12.84
CA GLU A 215 3.68 7.95 13.31
C GLU A 215 5.19 8.06 13.02
N PHE A 216 5.73 7.22 12.14
CA PHE A 216 7.14 7.19 11.75
C PHE A 216 8.09 6.95 12.94
N LYS A 217 7.74 5.97 13.79
CA LYS A 217 8.52 5.54 14.96
C LYS A 217 8.63 4.02 15.02
N ASP A 218 9.45 3.53 15.94
CA ASP A 218 9.54 2.10 16.28
C ASP A 218 9.97 1.22 15.09
N PHE A 219 11.03 1.66 14.40
CA PHE A 219 11.60 0.96 13.26
C PHE A 219 12.19 -0.39 13.66
N GLU A 220 11.82 -1.42 12.90
CA GLU A 220 12.26 -2.80 13.07
C GLU A 220 12.67 -3.38 11.72
N GLU A 221 13.93 -3.80 11.58
CA GLU A 221 14.39 -4.56 10.42
C GLU A 221 13.87 -6.00 10.52
N LEU A 222 13.04 -6.40 9.56
CA LEU A 222 12.42 -7.72 9.52
C LEU A 222 13.25 -8.71 8.68
N TYR A 223 13.97 -8.24 7.69
CA TYR A 223 14.78 -9.08 6.81
C TYR A 223 15.82 -8.26 6.06
N HIS A 224 16.95 -8.86 5.75
CA HIS A 224 18.00 -8.28 4.93
C HIS A 224 18.49 -9.32 3.92
N THR A 225 18.74 -8.89 2.68
CA THR A 225 19.33 -9.76 1.65
C THR A 225 20.18 -8.98 0.65
N GLU A 226 21.17 -9.67 0.09
CA GLU A 226 21.97 -9.25 -1.05
C GLU A 226 21.94 -10.29 -2.19
N ASP A 227 21.07 -11.30 -2.09
CA ASP A 227 21.10 -12.49 -2.96
C ASP A 227 20.17 -12.35 -4.19
N TYR A 228 19.17 -11.47 -4.11
CA TYR A 228 18.17 -11.25 -5.17
C TYR A 228 17.53 -9.86 -5.03
N GLU A 229 16.84 -9.41 -6.08
CA GLU A 229 16.06 -8.17 -6.06
C GLU A 229 14.69 -8.39 -5.44
N ILE A 230 14.22 -7.39 -4.68
CA ILE A 230 12.84 -7.30 -4.20
C ILE A 230 12.31 -5.95 -4.67
N TYR A 231 11.15 -5.95 -5.32
CA TYR A 231 10.50 -4.72 -5.81
C TYR A 231 9.30 -4.34 -4.94
N LEU A 232 8.55 -5.33 -4.47
CA LEU A 232 7.39 -5.13 -3.62
C LEU A 232 7.39 -6.07 -2.42
N SER A 233 6.90 -5.57 -1.29
CA SER A 233 6.65 -6.35 -0.08
C SER A 233 5.32 -5.98 0.55
N ARG A 234 4.53 -6.97 0.99
CA ARG A 234 3.28 -6.77 1.73
C ARG A 234 3.22 -7.77 2.88
N GLN A 235 2.72 -7.32 4.03
CA GLN A 235 2.42 -8.22 5.14
C GLN A 235 1.28 -9.17 4.70
N PHE A 236 1.51 -10.47 4.83
CA PHE A 236 0.55 -11.50 4.43
C PHE A 236 -0.34 -11.95 5.59
N ASP A 237 0.28 -12.19 6.73
CA ASP A 237 -0.37 -12.49 8.02
C ASP A 237 0.53 -11.99 9.17
N GLU A 238 0.23 -12.30 10.44
CA GLU A 238 1.05 -11.85 11.58
C GLU A 238 2.53 -12.27 11.56
N ASN A 239 2.89 -13.34 10.84
CA ASN A 239 4.22 -13.93 10.87
C ASN A 239 4.90 -13.97 9.50
N HIS A 240 4.18 -13.66 8.41
CA HIS A 240 4.72 -13.78 7.07
C HIS A 240 4.62 -12.51 6.23
N ILE A 241 5.64 -12.30 5.40
CA ILE A 241 5.67 -11.25 4.38
C ILE A 241 5.75 -11.91 3.01
N LEU A 242 4.84 -11.53 2.11
CA LEU A 242 4.97 -11.83 0.69
C LEU A 242 5.80 -10.74 0.04
N MET A 243 6.61 -11.14 -0.94
CA MET A 243 7.46 -10.23 -1.68
C MET A 243 7.60 -10.67 -3.13
N THR A 244 7.67 -9.71 -4.05
CA THR A 244 8.11 -10.03 -5.40
C THR A 244 9.61 -10.20 -5.44
N TYR A 245 10.11 -11.08 -6.32
CA TYR A 245 11.54 -11.24 -6.50
C TYR A 245 11.94 -11.39 -7.97
N ASP A 246 13.11 -10.83 -8.29
CA ASP A 246 13.87 -11.08 -9.51
C ASP A 246 15.29 -11.55 -9.12
N GLN A 247 15.96 -12.33 -9.97
CA GLN A 247 17.33 -12.77 -9.67
C GLN A 247 18.33 -11.59 -9.59
N SER A 248 18.09 -10.53 -10.34
CA SER A 248 18.87 -9.30 -10.34
C SER A 248 18.08 -8.16 -11.00
N MET A 249 18.58 -6.92 -10.93
CA MET A 249 17.99 -5.76 -11.61
C MET A 249 17.94 -5.91 -13.14
N MET A 250 18.75 -6.81 -13.69
CA MET A 250 18.85 -7.08 -15.13
C MET A 250 18.11 -8.36 -15.54
N SER A 251 17.35 -8.96 -14.62
CA SER A 251 16.58 -10.17 -14.90
C SER A 251 15.60 -9.92 -16.05
N LEU A 252 15.58 -10.85 -17.01
CA LEU A 252 14.54 -10.93 -18.05
C LEU A 252 13.51 -12.01 -17.73
N GLU A 253 13.71 -12.74 -16.64
CA GLU A 253 12.75 -13.73 -16.17
C GLU A 253 11.54 -13.03 -15.56
N PRO A 254 10.33 -13.61 -15.72
CA PRO A 254 9.12 -13.10 -15.09
C PRO A 254 9.28 -12.99 -13.59
N ARG A 255 8.82 -11.86 -13.04
CA ARG A 255 8.79 -11.60 -11.60
C ARG A 255 7.81 -12.54 -10.89
N LYS A 256 8.26 -13.16 -9.81
CA LYS A 256 7.46 -14.14 -9.02
C LYS A 256 7.39 -13.74 -7.56
N LEU A 257 6.69 -14.54 -6.74
CA LEU A 257 6.57 -14.31 -5.30
C LEU A 257 7.47 -15.25 -4.49
N LYS A 258 7.96 -14.70 -3.38
CA LYS A 258 8.53 -15.42 -2.25
C LYS A 258 7.73 -15.08 -1.00
N ILE A 259 7.75 -15.99 -0.03
CA ILE A 259 7.23 -15.78 1.31
C ILE A 259 8.36 -15.88 2.32
N LEU A 260 8.41 -14.92 3.24
CA LEU A 260 9.34 -14.85 4.36
C LEU A 260 8.59 -15.18 5.65
N ASP A 261 9.11 -16.11 6.45
CA ASP A 261 8.75 -16.23 7.87
C ASP A 261 9.60 -15.24 8.69
N ILE A 262 8.93 -14.31 9.37
CA ILE A 262 9.57 -13.21 10.10
C ILE A 262 10.38 -13.73 11.30
N LYS A 263 9.99 -14.85 11.92
CA LYS A 263 10.65 -15.37 13.13
C LYS A 263 11.88 -16.19 12.77
N SER A 264 11.74 -17.13 11.83
CA SER A 264 12.83 -18.01 11.43
C SER A 264 13.79 -17.33 10.44
N LYS A 265 13.33 -16.27 9.75
CA LYS A 265 14.00 -15.63 8.61
C LYS A 265 14.15 -16.54 7.40
N GLU A 266 13.43 -17.67 7.37
CA GLU A 266 13.41 -18.56 6.22
C GLU A 266 12.58 -17.96 5.09
N VAL A 267 13.07 -18.12 3.87
CA VAL A 267 12.41 -17.65 2.66
C VAL A 267 12.19 -18.83 1.72
N SER A 268 10.98 -18.97 1.20
CA SER A 268 10.62 -19.98 0.20
C SER A 268 9.87 -19.36 -0.97
N ASP A 269 9.85 -20.06 -2.10
CA ASP A 269 9.02 -19.66 -3.24
C ASP A 269 7.54 -19.77 -2.89
N TYR A 270 6.73 -18.86 -3.43
CA TYR A 270 5.27 -18.86 -3.27
C TYR A 270 4.61 -18.82 -4.65
N ASP A 271 4.26 -19.98 -5.19
CA ASP A 271 3.66 -20.08 -6.51
C ASP A 271 2.14 -19.84 -6.44
N ILE A 272 1.63 -19.02 -7.37
CA ILE A 272 0.19 -18.80 -7.54
C ILE A 272 -0.28 -19.52 -8.82
N PRO A 273 -1.10 -20.58 -8.71
CA PRO A 273 -1.60 -21.31 -9.86
C PRO A 273 -2.28 -20.40 -10.89
N GLY A 274 -1.89 -20.53 -12.16
CA GLY A 274 -2.46 -19.75 -13.27
C GLY A 274 -1.80 -18.40 -13.51
N ILE A 275 -0.94 -17.93 -12.60
CA ILE A 275 -0.20 -16.67 -12.71
C ILE A 275 1.24 -16.94 -13.15
N HIS A 276 1.67 -16.23 -14.18
CA HIS A 276 3.01 -16.33 -14.76
C HIS A 276 3.96 -15.26 -14.19
N GLU A 277 3.47 -14.03 -14.09
CA GLU A 277 4.23 -12.86 -13.62
C GLU A 277 3.40 -12.04 -12.63
N VAL A 278 4.04 -11.52 -11.59
CA VAL A 278 3.43 -10.62 -10.62
C VAL A 278 4.08 -9.24 -10.72
N TYR A 279 3.29 -8.25 -11.14
CA TYR A 279 3.71 -6.85 -11.21
C TYR A 279 3.46 -6.12 -9.89
N SER A 280 2.23 -6.17 -9.38
CA SER A 280 1.78 -5.62 -8.09
C SER A 280 0.81 -6.57 -7.41
N PHE A 281 0.71 -6.52 -6.07
CA PHE A 281 -0.20 -7.41 -5.34
C PHE A 281 -0.58 -6.86 -3.97
N TYR A 282 -1.76 -7.28 -3.47
CA TYR A 282 -2.23 -7.02 -2.11
C TYR A 282 -2.93 -8.26 -1.54
N PRO A 283 -2.45 -8.81 -0.42
CA PRO A 283 -3.20 -9.78 0.37
C PRO A 283 -4.44 -9.14 0.98
N ARG A 284 -5.55 -9.89 1.06
CA ARG A 284 -6.72 -9.47 1.85
C ARG A 284 -6.44 -9.56 3.33
N ASN A 285 -6.96 -8.62 4.12
CA ASN A 285 -6.80 -8.59 5.58
C ASN A 285 -7.35 -9.83 6.27
N ASN A 286 -8.34 -10.49 5.67
CA ASN A 286 -8.90 -11.73 6.20
C ASN A 286 -8.09 -13.00 5.87
N GLY A 287 -7.00 -12.87 5.09
CA GLY A 287 -6.12 -13.97 4.69
C GLY A 287 -6.74 -14.96 3.69
N GLU A 288 -7.91 -14.67 3.12
CA GLU A 288 -8.60 -15.60 2.21
C GLU A 288 -8.07 -15.57 0.77
N GLY A 289 -7.42 -14.48 0.37
CA GLY A 289 -6.93 -14.33 -0.99
C GLY A 289 -5.96 -13.19 -1.23
N ILE A 290 -5.52 -13.09 -2.47
CA ILE A 290 -4.52 -12.11 -2.92
C ILE A 290 -5.03 -11.48 -4.22
N TYR A 291 -5.08 -10.16 -4.28
CA TYR A 291 -5.25 -9.41 -5.53
C TYR A 291 -3.90 -9.22 -6.20
N ILE A 292 -3.85 -9.42 -7.52
CA ILE A 292 -2.61 -9.53 -8.28
C ILE A 292 -2.78 -8.78 -9.60
N LEU A 293 -2.00 -7.74 -9.81
CA LEU A 293 -1.78 -7.17 -11.13
C LEU A 293 -0.57 -7.88 -11.74
N GLY A 294 -0.72 -8.48 -12.91
CA GLY A 294 0.33 -9.27 -13.52
C GLY A 294 -0.13 -9.99 -14.76
N SER A 295 0.62 -11.01 -15.20
CA SER A 295 0.23 -11.82 -16.36
C SER A 295 -0.16 -13.25 -15.97
N ASN A 296 -1.18 -13.79 -16.63
CA ASN A 296 -1.53 -15.20 -16.54
C ASN A 296 -0.60 -16.07 -17.42
N ASN A 297 -0.77 -17.39 -17.37
CA ASN A 297 0.00 -18.33 -18.20
C ASN A 297 -0.25 -18.23 -19.72
N GLU A 298 -1.32 -17.56 -20.14
CA GLU A 298 -1.64 -17.29 -21.55
C GLU A 298 -0.99 -15.98 -22.05
N GLY A 299 -0.45 -15.19 -21.13
CA GLY A 299 0.21 -13.91 -21.39
C GLY A 299 -0.71 -12.69 -21.31
N ASP A 300 -1.97 -12.87 -20.87
CA ASP A 300 -2.88 -11.74 -20.64
C ASP A 300 -2.42 -11.00 -19.40
N PHE A 301 -2.24 -9.67 -19.51
CA PHE A 301 -1.89 -8.81 -18.39
C PHE A 301 -3.16 -8.15 -17.85
N ASP A 302 -3.51 -8.45 -16.60
CA ASP A 302 -4.77 -8.02 -16.00
C ASP A 302 -4.70 -8.03 -14.46
N LEU A 303 -5.78 -7.59 -13.81
CA LEU A 303 -5.99 -7.74 -12.38
C LEU A 303 -6.74 -9.04 -12.07
N TYR A 304 -6.11 -9.87 -11.24
CA TYR A 304 -6.62 -11.17 -10.82
C TYR A 304 -6.88 -11.22 -9.32
N TYR A 305 -7.79 -12.09 -8.92
CA TYR A 305 -7.96 -12.52 -7.54
C TYR A 305 -7.60 -14.00 -7.42
N TYR A 306 -6.70 -14.30 -6.51
CA TYR A 306 -6.36 -15.66 -6.10
C TYR A 306 -7.03 -16.01 -4.78
N ASP A 307 -7.93 -16.99 -4.81
CA ASP A 307 -8.53 -17.61 -3.63
C ASP A 307 -7.58 -18.69 -3.10
N ILE A 308 -7.07 -18.47 -1.88
CA ILE A 308 -6.10 -19.37 -1.25
C ILE A 308 -6.75 -20.69 -0.85
N GLN A 309 -8.00 -20.66 -0.38
CA GLN A 309 -8.70 -21.86 0.11
C GLN A 309 -9.04 -22.82 -1.04
N ASN A 310 -9.49 -22.27 -2.17
CA ASN A 310 -9.92 -23.03 -3.33
C ASN A 310 -8.79 -23.26 -4.35
N HIS A 311 -7.64 -22.60 -4.16
CA HIS A 311 -6.51 -22.59 -5.10
C HIS A 311 -6.95 -22.21 -6.53
N SER A 312 -7.84 -21.22 -6.63
CA SER A 312 -8.42 -20.77 -7.89
C SER A 312 -8.11 -19.31 -8.16
N THR A 313 -7.81 -19.02 -9.41
CA THR A 313 -7.54 -17.66 -9.90
C THR A 313 -8.65 -17.24 -10.85
N GLN A 314 -9.14 -16.02 -10.69
CA GLN A 314 -10.14 -15.41 -11.56
C GLN A 314 -9.77 -13.97 -11.89
N THR A 315 -10.16 -13.49 -13.06
CA THR A 315 -10.03 -12.06 -13.40
C THR A 315 -10.99 -11.25 -12.53
N VAL A 316 -10.53 -10.12 -12.02
CA VAL A 316 -11.37 -9.16 -11.26
C VAL A 316 -12.35 -8.48 -12.21
N PHE A 317 -11.85 -7.98 -13.34
CA PHE A 317 -12.67 -7.36 -14.37
C PHE A 317 -13.49 -8.39 -15.13
N GLN A 318 -14.79 -8.12 -15.26
CA GLN A 318 -15.65 -8.82 -16.20
C GLN A 318 -15.56 -8.17 -17.60
N PRO A 319 -15.79 -8.94 -18.67
CA PRO A 319 -15.82 -8.39 -20.02
C PRO A 319 -16.76 -7.19 -20.16
N GLY A 320 -16.22 -6.05 -20.60
CA GLY A 320 -16.96 -4.81 -20.80
C GLY A 320 -17.09 -3.90 -19.58
N GLU A 321 -16.48 -4.24 -18.44
CA GLU A 321 -16.40 -3.33 -17.28
C GLU A 321 -15.36 -2.23 -17.47
N LEU A 322 -14.32 -2.48 -18.27
CA LEU A 322 -13.39 -1.47 -18.74
C LEU A 322 -13.77 -1.08 -20.18
N PRO A 323 -13.62 0.20 -20.58
CA PRO A 323 -13.91 0.63 -21.93
C PRO A 323 -13.02 -0.09 -22.95
N ASP A 324 -13.49 -0.28 -24.18
CA ASP A 324 -12.68 -0.92 -25.26
C ASP A 324 -11.40 -0.12 -25.57
N SER A 325 -11.38 1.18 -25.27
CA SER A 325 -10.21 2.05 -25.35
C SER A 325 -9.25 1.90 -24.17
N HIS A 326 -9.54 0.99 -23.23
CA HIS A 326 -8.71 0.73 -22.07
C HIS A 326 -7.35 0.23 -22.52
N ARG A 327 -6.28 0.89 -22.04
CA ARG A 327 -4.92 0.53 -22.44
C ARG A 327 -4.18 -0.26 -21.38
N SER A 328 -4.14 0.23 -20.14
CA SER A 328 -3.35 -0.40 -19.08
C SER A 328 -3.80 0.01 -17.69
N ILE A 329 -3.97 -0.99 -16.82
CA ILE A 329 -3.96 -0.81 -15.37
C ILE A 329 -2.52 -0.50 -14.96
N VAL A 330 -2.31 0.61 -14.27
CA VAL A 330 -0.97 1.05 -13.86
C VAL A 330 -0.66 0.61 -12.44
N ASP A 331 -1.61 0.84 -11.53
CA ASP A 331 -1.49 0.45 -10.15
C ASP A 331 -2.89 0.25 -9.53
N PHE A 332 -2.92 -0.38 -8.37
CA PHE A 332 -4.11 -0.46 -7.55
C PHE A 332 -3.71 -0.50 -6.09
N ILE A 333 -4.63 -0.08 -5.23
CA ILE A 333 -4.49 -0.22 -3.78
C ILE A 333 -5.66 -1.04 -3.25
N TYR A 334 -5.40 -1.81 -2.20
CA TYR A 334 -6.42 -2.46 -1.39
C TYR A 334 -6.51 -1.77 -0.05
N TYR A 335 -7.73 -1.48 0.39
CA TYR A 335 -7.98 -0.84 1.68
C TYR A 335 -9.29 -1.32 2.29
N VAL A 336 -9.44 -1.01 3.58
CA VAL A 336 -10.59 -1.40 4.39
C VAL A 336 -11.13 -0.17 5.11
N GLU A 337 -12.44 0.01 5.05
CA GLU A 337 -13.20 1.07 5.72
C GLU A 337 -14.04 0.56 6.89
#